data_AF-A0A178GTU4-F1
#
_entry.id   AF-A0A178GTU4-F1
#
_cell.length_a   1.000
_cell.length_b   1.000
_cell.length_c   1.000
_cell.angle_alpha   90.00
_cell.angle_beta   90.00
_cell.angle_gamma   90.00
#
_symmetry.space_group_name_H-M   'P 1'
#
loop_
_entity.id
_entity.type
_entity.pdbx_description
1 polymer ?
#
loop_
_entity_poly.entity_id
_entity_poly.type
_entity_poly.pdbx_seq_one_letter_code
_entity_poly.pdbx_strand_id
1 'polypeptide(L)'
;MTTAKERKLLSNFYNVESEVTSLNSNSYPDDFFEGKLSDVVGQSVNGVEQKLSSSQIVKYSTAGDGNCFFHAVFGDNSSGPYKAERAQDMRMEWHKFLSQFKSLNDSKMPKVLKERLLLVFHNVFPTEELHFYTSNLYKRYLNEMSKQGYFVYVEEVPILASLANVKIDIHSPDLAYVQEIQPDPHMVNVSYEKNQELWGGKAQETIYLEGYHYSRAKVITKEIQEQEDFQLAKKLQLDEILEYCNLSKDISERAEVEKRFDELLAENADGKICDVVEQCVSDIKQRIERSEKQNPSSLPRCGMEETRVEAFHQQQPILVK
;
A
#
# COMPACT_ATOMS: atom_id res chain seq x y z
N MET A 1 1.77 -47.44 26.99
CA MET A 1 0.39 -47.42 26.46
C MET A 1 -0.33 -46.21 27.03
N THR A 2 -0.42 -45.16 26.24
CA THR A 2 -1.31 -44.01 26.45
C THR A 2 -1.53 -43.41 25.07
N THR A 3 -2.78 -43.45 24.62
CA THR A 3 -3.23 -43.25 23.24
C THR A 3 -3.09 -41.80 22.79
N ALA A 4 -2.31 -41.58 21.73
CA ALA A 4 -2.33 -40.35 20.95
C ALA A 4 -3.74 -40.18 20.36
N LYS A 5 -4.40 -39.09 20.73
CA LYS A 5 -5.71 -38.73 20.21
C LYS A 5 -5.49 -38.13 18.81
N GLU A 6 -5.59 -38.96 17.78
CA GLU A 6 -5.74 -38.49 16.39
C GLU A 6 -6.92 -37.52 16.34
N ARG A 7 -6.62 -36.21 16.30
CA ARG A 7 -7.61 -35.21 15.94
C ARG A 7 -7.84 -35.35 14.44
N LYS A 8 -9.00 -35.93 14.12
CA LYS A 8 -9.56 -36.07 12.78
C LYS A 8 -9.45 -34.73 12.02
N LEU A 9 -8.57 -34.69 11.04
CA LEU A 9 -8.16 -33.52 10.24
C LEU A 9 -9.22 -33.03 9.22
N LEU A 10 -10.46 -33.54 9.25
CA LEU A 10 -11.33 -33.56 8.07
C LEU A 10 -12.67 -32.81 8.21
N SER A 11 -12.80 -31.83 9.10
CA SER A 11 -14.04 -31.02 9.16
C SER A 11 -13.88 -29.52 9.38
N ASN A 12 -12.65 -29.02 9.61
CA ASN A 12 -12.46 -27.63 10.04
C ASN A 12 -11.59 -26.78 9.12
N PHE A 13 -11.16 -27.30 7.96
CA PHE A 13 -10.82 -26.42 6.84
C PHE A 13 -12.14 -25.84 6.34
N TYR A 14 -12.60 -24.81 7.05
CA TYR A 14 -13.75 -24.03 6.65
C TYR A 14 -13.54 -23.62 5.21
N ASN A 15 -14.56 -23.85 4.39
CA ASN A 15 -14.64 -23.33 3.06
C ASN A 15 -14.42 -21.81 3.17
N VAL A 16 -13.23 -21.34 2.75
CA VAL A 16 -12.81 -19.91 2.80
C VAL A 16 -13.80 -19.04 2.01
N GLU A 17 -14.65 -19.66 1.18
CA GLU A 17 -15.79 -19.02 0.52
C GLU A 17 -16.83 -18.43 1.50
N SER A 18 -16.99 -18.96 2.72
CA SER A 18 -18.07 -18.53 3.65
C SER A 18 -17.71 -17.40 4.62
N GLU A 19 -16.42 -17.19 4.89
CA GLU A 19 -15.96 -16.13 5.80
C GLU A 19 -15.66 -14.80 5.09
N VAL A 20 -15.40 -14.82 3.78
CA VAL A 20 -15.26 -13.59 2.97
C VAL A 20 -16.59 -12.85 2.86
N THR A 21 -17.73 -13.55 2.91
CA THR A 21 -19.08 -12.94 2.91
C THR A 21 -19.45 -12.23 4.21
N SER A 22 -18.78 -12.51 5.33
CA SER A 22 -19.16 -11.95 6.64
C SER A 22 -18.37 -10.71 7.06
N LEU A 23 -17.24 -10.42 6.42
CA LEU A 23 -16.40 -9.24 6.72
C LEU A 23 -16.53 -8.10 5.72
N ASN A 24 -17.38 -8.25 4.70
CA ASN A 24 -17.67 -7.18 3.75
C ASN A 24 -19.16 -6.85 3.77
N SER A 25 -19.61 -6.16 4.82
CA SER A 25 -20.97 -5.64 4.97
C SER A 25 -21.23 -4.41 4.08
N ASN A 26 -20.88 -4.50 2.80
CA ASN A 26 -21.37 -3.61 1.75
C ASN A 26 -22.14 -4.49 0.76
N SER A 27 -23.47 -4.39 0.85
CA SER A 27 -24.47 -5.15 0.11
C SER A 27 -24.07 -5.45 -1.33
N TYR A 28 -23.86 -6.73 -1.66
CA TYR A 28 -23.87 -7.20 -3.03
C TYR A 28 -25.32 -7.41 -3.49
N PRO A 29 -25.67 -7.09 -4.75
CA PRO A 29 -26.93 -7.52 -5.34
C PRO A 29 -26.96 -9.05 -5.48
N ASP A 30 -28.06 -9.66 -5.03
CA ASP A 30 -28.29 -11.09 -4.79
C ASP A 30 -28.28 -12.02 -6.02
N ASP A 31 -27.84 -11.57 -7.20
CA ASP A 31 -28.16 -12.26 -8.46
C ASP A 31 -26.99 -13.09 -9.06
N PHE A 32 -25.87 -13.29 -8.35
CA PHE A 32 -24.68 -13.94 -8.95
C PHE A 32 -24.50 -15.44 -8.63
N PHE A 33 -25.38 -16.05 -7.83
CA PHE A 33 -25.22 -17.44 -7.36
C PHE A 33 -26.20 -18.44 -7.96
N GLU A 34 -26.59 -18.33 -9.23
CA GLU A 34 -27.17 -19.48 -9.96
C GLU A 34 -26.67 -19.54 -11.42
N GLY A 35 -25.56 -20.25 -11.64
CA GLY A 35 -25.05 -20.52 -12.99
C GLY A 35 -24.16 -21.76 -13.00
N LYS A 36 -24.76 -22.92 -13.28
CA LYS A 36 -24.05 -24.19 -13.50
C LYS A 36 -22.98 -24.02 -14.59
N LEU A 37 -21.76 -24.37 -14.21
CA LEU A 37 -20.54 -24.28 -15.01
C LEU A 37 -20.43 -25.46 -15.99
N SER A 38 -21.41 -25.63 -16.89
CA SER A 38 -21.38 -26.71 -17.89
C SER A 38 -21.63 -26.32 -19.35
N ASP A 39 -21.93 -25.06 -19.70
CA ASP A 39 -22.24 -24.70 -21.09
C ASP A 39 -21.47 -23.46 -21.58
N VAL A 40 -20.14 -23.55 -21.72
CA VAL A 40 -19.39 -22.65 -22.63
C VAL A 40 -18.27 -23.41 -23.34
N VAL A 41 -18.65 -24.42 -24.13
CA VAL A 41 -17.84 -24.86 -25.27
C VAL A 41 -18.69 -24.67 -26.52
N GLY A 42 -18.37 -23.60 -27.26
CA GLY A 42 -18.78 -23.42 -28.65
C GLY A 42 -19.75 -22.26 -28.89
N GLN A 43 -19.23 -21.10 -29.30
CA GLN A 43 -19.53 -20.49 -30.61
C GLN A 43 -18.81 -19.14 -30.82
N SER A 44 -17.89 -19.19 -31.78
CA SER A 44 -17.43 -18.21 -32.78
C SER A 44 -18.12 -16.82 -32.94
N VAL A 45 -17.24 -15.80 -33.04
CA VAL A 45 -17.28 -14.46 -33.69
C VAL A 45 -18.47 -13.48 -33.49
N ASN A 46 -18.16 -12.34 -32.87
CA ASN A 46 -18.11 -10.98 -33.45
C ASN A 46 -17.47 -10.08 -32.36
N GLY A 47 -16.32 -9.43 -32.57
CA GLY A 47 -16.18 -8.30 -33.49
C GLY A 47 -16.21 -7.00 -32.69
N VAL A 48 -15.09 -6.71 -32.01
CA VAL A 48 -14.61 -5.35 -31.63
C VAL A 48 -15.68 -4.34 -31.22
N GLU A 49 -16.36 -4.52 -30.08
CA GLU A 49 -17.09 -3.41 -29.40
C GLU A 49 -17.59 -3.78 -27.98
N GLN A 50 -16.72 -4.30 -27.10
CA GLN A 50 -17.08 -4.40 -25.67
C GLN A 50 -15.89 -4.63 -24.71
N LYS A 51 -14.73 -4.02 -24.97
CA LYS A 51 -13.58 -4.09 -24.04
C LYS A 51 -13.46 -2.87 -23.13
N LEU A 52 -14.60 -2.36 -22.68
CA LEU A 52 -14.73 -1.28 -21.69
C LEU A 52 -15.83 -1.67 -20.69
N SER A 53 -15.57 -2.65 -19.83
CA SER A 53 -16.49 -3.01 -18.75
C SER A 53 -15.80 -3.89 -17.71
N SER A 54 -15.11 -3.27 -16.75
CA SER A 54 -14.91 -3.80 -15.38
C SER A 54 -14.05 -2.91 -14.49
N SER A 55 -13.46 -1.81 -14.98
CA SER A 55 -12.67 -0.92 -14.13
C SER A 55 -13.58 -0.10 -13.21
N GLN A 56 -13.56 -0.38 -11.91
CA GLN A 56 -14.23 0.40 -10.88
C GLN A 56 -13.28 1.44 -10.29
N ILE A 57 -13.77 2.65 -10.04
CA ILE A 57 -13.01 3.67 -9.31
C ILE A 57 -13.47 3.63 -7.86
N VAL A 58 -12.55 3.26 -6.96
CA VAL A 58 -12.78 3.34 -5.52
C VAL A 58 -12.21 4.65 -5.01
N LYS A 59 -13.04 5.41 -4.30
CA LYS A 59 -12.68 6.71 -3.71
C LYS A 59 -12.43 6.52 -2.21
N TYR A 60 -11.41 7.19 -1.69
CA TYR A 60 -11.12 7.26 -0.27
C TYR A 60 -11.16 8.73 0.18
N SER A 61 -11.88 8.97 1.27
CA SER A 61 -12.04 10.31 1.83
C SER A 61 -10.71 10.88 2.30
N THR A 62 -10.57 12.20 2.19
CA THR A 62 -9.43 12.95 2.72
C THR A 62 -9.83 13.75 3.95
N ALA A 63 -8.85 14.19 4.74
CA ALA A 63 -9.12 15.07 5.87
C ALA A 63 -9.76 16.41 5.42
N GLY A 64 -10.74 16.88 6.18
CA GLY A 64 -11.57 18.05 5.86
C GLY A 64 -11.03 19.37 6.38
N ASP A 65 -9.79 19.73 6.03
CA ASP A 65 -9.10 20.92 6.55
C ASP A 65 -8.76 21.95 5.45
N GLY A 66 -9.34 21.81 4.25
CA GLY A 66 -9.04 22.66 3.10
C GLY A 66 -7.80 22.25 2.29
N ASN A 67 -7.04 21.24 2.72
CA ASN A 67 -5.88 20.71 2.01
C ASN A 67 -6.13 19.39 1.29
N CYS A 68 -7.39 19.12 0.91
CA CYS A 68 -7.82 17.86 0.31
C CYS A 68 -6.96 17.41 -0.89
N PHE A 69 -6.45 18.33 -1.72
CA PHE A 69 -5.51 17.99 -2.80
C PHE A 69 -4.22 17.33 -2.25
N PHE A 70 -3.55 17.97 -1.29
CA PHE A 70 -2.32 17.45 -0.71
C PHE A 70 -2.54 16.13 0.02
N HIS A 71 -3.69 15.99 0.68
CA HIS A 71 -4.10 14.75 1.31
C HIS A 71 -4.36 13.62 0.31
N ALA A 72 -5.04 13.92 -0.81
CA ALA A 72 -5.33 12.95 -1.85
C ALA A 72 -4.04 12.48 -2.54
N VAL A 73 -3.09 13.39 -2.78
CA VAL A 73 -1.86 13.08 -3.53
C VAL A 73 -0.76 12.50 -2.63
N PHE A 74 -0.60 12.98 -1.40
CA PHE A 74 0.56 12.64 -0.55
C PHE A 74 0.19 11.97 0.77
N GLY A 75 -1.10 11.87 1.09
CA GLY A 75 -1.54 11.28 2.35
C GLY A 75 -1.42 9.77 2.40
N ASP A 76 -1.49 9.25 3.63
CA ASP A 76 -1.74 7.85 3.94
C ASP A 76 -3.02 7.72 4.78
N ASN A 77 -3.50 6.49 4.96
CA ASN A 77 -4.71 6.16 5.70
C ASN A 77 -4.42 5.49 7.06
N SER A 78 -3.23 5.67 7.62
CA SER A 78 -2.80 5.00 8.86
C SER A 78 -3.64 5.39 10.09
N SER A 79 -4.27 6.56 10.05
CA SER A 79 -5.02 7.16 11.17
C SER A 79 -6.47 7.52 10.83
N GLY A 80 -7.02 6.98 9.74
CA GLY A 80 -8.38 7.22 9.28
C GLY A 80 -8.45 7.76 7.85
N PRO A 81 -9.15 8.88 7.58
CA PRO A 81 -9.16 9.51 6.26
C PRO A 81 -7.73 9.77 5.76
N TYR A 82 -7.54 9.76 4.44
CA TYR A 82 -6.25 10.08 3.85
C TYR A 82 -5.78 11.45 4.33
N LYS A 83 -4.60 11.49 4.93
CA LYS A 83 -4.03 12.69 5.50
C LYS A 83 -2.52 12.73 5.26
N ALA A 84 -2.05 13.88 4.84
CA ALA A 84 -0.64 14.21 4.78
C ALA A 84 -0.35 15.14 5.96
N GLU A 85 0.46 14.68 6.91
CA GLU A 85 0.76 15.46 8.13
C GLU A 85 1.38 16.83 7.83
N ARG A 86 2.07 16.94 6.70
CA ARG A 86 2.74 18.16 6.23
C ARG A 86 2.00 18.88 5.10
N ALA A 87 0.68 18.69 4.97
CA ALA A 87 -0.10 19.29 3.89
C ALA A 87 -0.04 20.82 3.86
N GLN A 88 -0.08 21.47 5.03
CA GLN A 88 0.08 22.92 5.12
C GLN A 88 1.50 23.36 4.71
N ASP A 89 2.54 22.62 5.10
CA ASP A 89 3.91 22.90 4.66
C ASP A 89 4.04 22.79 3.13
N MET A 90 3.40 21.79 2.51
CA MET A 90 3.37 21.63 1.03
C MET A 90 2.72 22.84 0.35
N ARG A 91 1.60 23.34 0.89
CA ARG A 91 0.98 24.59 0.43
C ARG A 91 1.92 25.79 0.58
N MET A 92 2.62 25.89 1.71
CA MET A 92 3.56 26.99 1.95
C MET A 92 4.80 26.90 1.05
N GLU A 93 5.26 25.70 0.71
CA GLU A 93 6.33 25.48 -0.26
C GLU A 93 5.89 25.89 -1.67
N TRP A 94 4.66 25.59 -2.07
CA TRP A 94 4.08 26.08 -3.33
C TRP A 94 3.98 27.62 -3.35
N HIS A 95 3.50 28.22 -2.26
CA HIS A 95 3.48 29.69 -2.12
C HIS A 95 4.89 30.29 -2.19
N LYS A 96 5.86 29.70 -1.48
CA LYS A 96 7.27 30.12 -1.48
C LYS A 96 7.87 30.05 -2.89
N PHE A 97 7.60 28.97 -3.62
CA PHE A 97 8.01 28.82 -5.02
C PHE A 97 7.51 29.96 -5.89
N LEU A 98 6.22 30.31 -5.81
CA LEU A 98 5.67 31.40 -6.62
C LEU A 98 6.08 32.79 -6.11
N SER A 99 6.38 32.94 -4.83
CA SER A 99 6.81 34.23 -4.23
C SER A 99 8.16 34.74 -4.74
N GLN A 100 8.94 33.92 -5.45
CA GLN A 100 10.20 34.37 -6.07
C GLN A 100 9.97 35.35 -7.25
N PHE A 101 8.76 35.41 -7.79
CA PHE A 101 8.39 36.27 -8.92
C PHE A 101 7.60 37.49 -8.44
N LYS A 102 7.82 38.65 -9.08
CA LYS A 102 7.12 39.90 -8.69
C LYS A 102 5.75 40.08 -9.35
N SER A 103 5.53 39.41 -10.48
CA SER A 103 4.30 39.46 -11.27
C SER A 103 4.32 38.39 -12.38
N LEU A 104 3.22 38.22 -13.11
CA LEU A 104 3.17 37.38 -14.33
C LEU A 104 4.10 37.86 -15.45
N ASN A 105 4.57 39.11 -15.40
CA ASN A 105 5.50 39.67 -16.39
C ASN A 105 6.95 39.69 -15.89
N ASP A 106 7.25 39.03 -14.78
CA ASP A 106 8.62 38.90 -14.30
C ASP A 106 9.48 38.16 -15.33
N SER A 107 10.56 38.79 -15.79
CA SER A 107 11.49 38.22 -16.78
C SER A 107 12.12 36.89 -16.33
N LYS A 108 12.14 36.61 -15.03
CA LYS A 108 12.67 35.36 -14.47
C LYS A 108 11.65 34.22 -14.46
N MET A 109 10.36 34.52 -14.69
CA MET A 109 9.30 33.51 -14.70
C MET A 109 9.45 32.60 -15.92
N PRO A 110 9.50 31.27 -15.76
CA PRO A 110 9.48 30.35 -16.89
C PRO A 110 8.25 30.58 -17.76
N LYS A 111 8.43 30.54 -19.09
CA LYS A 111 7.35 30.80 -20.06
C LYS A 111 6.16 29.85 -19.84
N VAL A 112 6.43 28.56 -19.63
CA VAL A 112 5.42 27.53 -19.38
C VAL A 112 4.64 27.83 -18.09
N LEU A 113 5.33 28.23 -17.02
CA LEU A 113 4.68 28.63 -15.76
C LEU A 113 3.77 29.84 -15.96
N LYS A 114 4.23 30.85 -16.71
CA LYS A 114 3.44 32.04 -17.03
C LYS A 114 2.16 31.66 -17.78
N GLU A 115 2.27 30.87 -18.84
CA GLU A 115 1.13 30.42 -19.64
C GLU A 115 0.12 29.65 -18.78
N ARG A 116 0.60 28.79 -17.89
CA ARG A 116 -0.24 28.06 -16.95
C ARG A 116 -0.94 29.00 -15.96
N LEU A 117 -0.24 29.95 -15.36
CA LEU A 117 -0.81 30.91 -14.42
C LEU A 117 -1.83 31.83 -15.08
N LEU A 118 -1.70 32.15 -16.38
CA LEU A 118 -2.73 32.90 -17.10
C LEU A 118 -4.07 32.14 -17.14
N LEU A 119 -4.04 30.81 -17.31
CA LEU A 119 -5.23 29.96 -17.24
C LEU A 119 -5.81 29.93 -15.82
N VAL A 120 -4.95 29.77 -14.80
CA VAL A 120 -5.36 29.84 -13.39
C VAL A 120 -6.06 31.16 -13.12
N PHE A 121 -5.51 32.28 -13.58
CA PHE A 121 -6.06 33.61 -13.29
C PHE A 121 -7.40 33.83 -13.97
N HIS A 122 -7.61 33.29 -15.17
CA HIS A 122 -8.90 33.33 -15.85
C HIS A 122 -10.01 32.65 -15.03
N ASN A 123 -9.69 31.54 -14.36
CA ASN A 123 -10.67 30.79 -13.57
C ASN A 123 -10.84 31.32 -12.15
N VAL A 124 -9.75 31.74 -11.50
CA VAL A 124 -9.78 32.26 -10.13
C VAL A 124 -10.35 33.69 -10.08
N PHE A 125 -10.12 34.49 -11.13
CA PHE A 125 -10.54 35.90 -11.21
C PHE A 125 -11.30 36.19 -12.54
N PRO A 126 -12.47 35.57 -12.76
CA PRO A 126 -13.16 35.61 -14.07
C PRO A 126 -13.70 36.99 -14.45
N THR A 127 -13.82 37.92 -13.50
CA THR A 127 -14.37 39.26 -13.71
C THR A 127 -13.30 40.35 -13.84
N GLU A 128 -12.01 40.01 -13.73
CA GLU A 128 -10.93 40.99 -13.82
C GLU A 128 -10.33 41.00 -15.25
N GLU A 129 -10.26 42.19 -15.87
CA GLU A 129 -9.54 42.35 -17.12
C GLU A 129 -8.04 42.07 -16.90
N LEU A 130 -7.58 40.91 -17.39
CA LEU A 130 -6.21 40.40 -17.26
C LEU A 130 -5.12 41.42 -17.64
N HIS A 131 -5.48 42.41 -18.45
CA HIS A 131 -4.57 43.39 -19.02
C HIS A 131 -4.16 44.54 -18.08
N PHE A 132 -4.86 44.81 -16.98
CA PHE A 132 -4.63 46.05 -16.22
C PHE A 132 -4.01 45.93 -14.82
N TYR A 133 -3.87 44.73 -14.25
CA TYR A 133 -3.41 44.60 -12.85
C TYR A 133 -2.47 43.41 -12.57
N THR A 134 -1.64 42.99 -13.52
CA THR A 134 -0.83 41.76 -13.42
C THR A 134 0.04 41.64 -12.16
N SER A 135 0.50 42.73 -11.54
CA SER A 135 1.23 42.68 -10.26
C SER A 135 0.32 42.62 -9.03
N ASN A 136 -0.77 43.39 -9.00
CA ASN A 136 -1.70 43.39 -7.87
C ASN A 136 -2.50 42.09 -7.81
N LEU A 137 -2.96 41.60 -8.96
CA LEU A 137 -3.65 40.33 -9.09
C LEU A 137 -2.74 39.17 -8.68
N TYR A 138 -1.46 39.22 -9.05
CA TYR A 138 -0.48 38.23 -8.62
C TYR A 138 -0.25 38.23 -7.11
N LYS A 139 -0.13 39.41 -6.48
CA LYS A 139 -0.02 39.51 -5.01
C LYS A 139 -1.28 39.02 -4.31
N ARG A 140 -2.47 39.33 -4.85
CA ARG A 140 -3.75 38.84 -4.34
C ARG A 140 -3.81 37.33 -4.42
N TYR A 141 -3.43 36.75 -5.56
CA TYR A 141 -3.34 35.31 -5.76
C TYR A 141 -2.43 34.64 -4.72
N LEU A 142 -1.20 35.13 -4.55
CA LEU A 142 -0.28 34.64 -3.51
C LEU A 142 -0.89 34.70 -2.12
N ASN A 143 -1.56 35.80 -1.78
CA ASN A 143 -2.23 35.95 -0.49
C ASN A 143 -3.36 34.94 -0.30
N GLU A 144 -4.20 34.72 -1.32
CA GLU A 144 -5.31 33.76 -1.23
C GLU A 144 -4.80 32.31 -1.12
N MET A 145 -3.88 31.88 -1.97
CA MET A 145 -3.41 30.48 -2.02
C MET A 145 -2.75 30.00 -0.72
N SER A 146 -2.19 30.93 0.07
CA SER A 146 -1.57 30.64 1.36
C SER A 146 -2.58 30.26 2.45
N LYS A 147 -3.85 30.62 2.27
CA LYS A 147 -4.91 30.42 3.26
C LYS A 147 -5.42 28.99 3.20
N GLN A 148 -5.78 28.47 4.37
CA GLN A 148 -6.39 27.15 4.52
C GLN A 148 -7.70 27.00 3.72
N GLY A 149 -8.48 28.07 3.61
CA GLY A 149 -9.74 28.08 2.85
C GLY A 149 -9.58 28.15 1.32
N TYR A 150 -8.36 28.15 0.79
CA TYR A 150 -8.12 28.16 -0.65
C TYR A 150 -8.06 26.73 -1.20
N PHE A 151 -9.02 26.40 -2.06
CA PHE A 151 -9.06 25.13 -2.78
C PHE A 151 -8.14 25.19 -4.00
N VAL A 152 -7.40 24.09 -4.22
CA VAL A 152 -6.56 23.94 -5.41
C VAL A 152 -7.44 23.76 -6.63
N TYR A 153 -7.30 24.64 -7.61
CA TYR A 153 -7.98 24.53 -8.90
C TYR A 153 -7.29 23.50 -9.78
N VAL A 154 -8.04 22.85 -10.67
CA VAL A 154 -7.48 21.83 -11.57
C VAL A 154 -6.36 22.40 -12.46
N GLU A 155 -6.45 23.68 -12.83
CA GLU A 155 -5.40 24.38 -13.59
C GLU A 155 -4.11 24.59 -12.80
N GLU A 156 -4.13 24.47 -11.47
CA GLU A 156 -2.94 24.59 -10.62
C GLU A 156 -2.23 23.26 -10.43
N VAL A 157 -2.94 22.14 -10.66
CA VAL A 157 -2.39 20.78 -10.48
C VAL A 157 -1.12 20.56 -11.32
N PRO A 158 -1.00 21.01 -12.58
CA PRO A 158 0.26 20.90 -13.31
C PRO A 158 1.45 21.55 -12.59
N ILE A 159 1.25 22.71 -11.95
CA ILE A 159 2.31 23.42 -11.21
C ILE A 159 2.76 22.55 -10.03
N LEU A 160 1.80 22.03 -9.27
CA LEU A 160 2.04 21.18 -8.10
C LEU A 160 2.69 19.84 -8.47
N ALA A 161 2.20 19.18 -9.53
CA ALA A 161 2.79 17.97 -10.11
C ALA A 161 4.26 18.19 -10.46
N SER A 162 4.57 19.32 -11.10
CA SER A 162 5.94 19.67 -11.51
C SER A 162 6.84 20.04 -10.33
N LEU A 163 6.28 20.70 -9.30
CA LEU A 163 6.99 21.03 -8.07
C LEU A 163 7.37 19.76 -7.31
N ALA A 164 6.42 18.84 -7.13
CA ALA A 164 6.60 17.57 -6.45
C ALA A 164 7.27 16.47 -7.30
N ASN A 165 7.38 16.69 -8.62
CA ASN A 165 7.88 15.70 -9.59
C ASN A 165 7.09 14.37 -9.55
N VAL A 166 5.76 14.48 -9.60
CA VAL A 166 4.83 13.35 -9.54
C VAL A 166 3.87 13.40 -10.73
N LYS A 167 3.62 12.27 -11.38
CA LYS A 167 2.53 12.13 -12.36
C LYS A 167 1.19 12.09 -11.61
N ILE A 168 0.17 12.83 -12.06
CA ILE A 168 -1.16 12.81 -11.43
C ILE A 168 -2.21 12.44 -12.46
N ASP A 169 -2.97 11.38 -12.18
CA ASP A 169 -4.14 10.99 -12.96
C ASP A 169 -5.41 11.46 -12.22
N ILE A 170 -6.18 12.35 -12.85
CA ILE A 170 -7.41 12.89 -12.27
C ILE A 170 -8.62 12.24 -12.93
N HIS A 171 -9.43 11.57 -12.12
CA HIS A 171 -10.77 11.14 -12.49
C HIS A 171 -11.80 12.17 -12.01
N SER A 172 -12.82 12.44 -12.81
CA SER A 172 -13.90 13.37 -12.46
C SER A 172 -15.20 12.90 -13.12
N PRO A 173 -16.37 13.08 -12.47
CA PRO A 173 -17.63 12.73 -13.11
C PRO A 173 -17.95 13.64 -14.31
N ASP A 174 -17.36 14.85 -14.34
CA ASP A 174 -17.56 15.84 -15.38
C ASP A 174 -16.65 15.61 -16.61
N LEU A 175 -15.68 14.68 -16.50
CA LEU A 175 -14.74 14.36 -17.57
C LEU A 175 -15.04 12.99 -18.16
N ALA A 176 -15.17 12.93 -19.49
CA ALA A 176 -15.35 11.68 -20.22
C ALA A 176 -14.09 10.79 -20.22
N TYR A 177 -12.92 11.35 -19.87
CA TYR A 177 -11.64 10.67 -19.85
C TYR A 177 -10.80 11.11 -18.64
N VAL A 178 -9.85 10.25 -18.26
CA VAL A 178 -8.88 10.55 -17.21
C VAL A 178 -7.97 11.68 -17.67
N GLN A 179 -7.82 12.72 -16.86
CA GLN A 179 -6.85 13.77 -17.14
C GLN A 179 -5.49 13.37 -16.58
N GLU A 180 -4.59 12.97 -17.47
CA GLU A 180 -3.22 12.65 -17.12
C GLU A 180 -2.34 13.91 -17.12
N ILE A 181 -1.72 14.20 -15.97
CA ILE A 181 -0.85 15.35 -15.78
C ILE A 181 0.57 14.84 -15.53
N GLN A 182 1.46 15.15 -16.46
CA GLN A 182 2.88 14.87 -16.35
C GLN A 182 3.60 16.05 -15.69
N PRO A 183 4.59 15.81 -14.81
CA PRO A 183 5.44 16.87 -14.30
C PRO A 183 6.27 17.47 -15.44
N ASP A 184 6.28 18.80 -15.55
CA ASP A 184 7.09 19.52 -16.53
C ASP A 184 8.28 20.20 -15.82
N PRO A 185 9.52 19.74 -16.03
CA PRO A 185 10.70 20.35 -15.42
C PRO A 185 10.91 21.80 -15.87
N HIS A 186 10.36 22.24 -17.01
CA HIS A 186 10.43 23.63 -17.48
C HIS A 186 9.46 24.58 -16.75
N MET A 187 8.53 24.05 -15.95
CA MET A 187 7.63 24.85 -15.13
C MET A 187 8.29 25.32 -13.83
N VAL A 188 9.29 24.59 -13.34
CA VAL A 188 10.09 24.95 -12.17
C VAL A 188 11.41 25.54 -12.64
N ASN A 189 11.75 26.75 -12.18
CA ASN A 189 13.05 27.33 -12.51
C ASN A 189 14.19 26.45 -11.98
N VAL A 190 15.22 26.20 -12.79
CA VAL A 190 16.39 25.37 -12.47
C VAL A 190 17.09 25.82 -11.18
N SER A 191 17.02 27.11 -10.84
CA SER A 191 17.61 27.66 -9.62
C SER A 191 16.76 27.45 -8.36
N TYR A 192 15.55 26.91 -8.46
CA TYR A 192 14.69 26.69 -7.31
C TYR A 192 15.04 25.36 -6.61
N GLU A 193 15.52 25.47 -5.38
CA GLU A 193 15.83 24.30 -4.55
C GLU A 193 14.53 23.76 -3.92
N LYS A 194 14.06 22.63 -4.45
CA LYS A 194 12.86 21.93 -3.97
C LYS A 194 13.12 21.27 -2.61
N ASN A 195 12.17 21.38 -1.70
CA ASN A 195 12.19 20.61 -0.46
C ASN A 195 11.85 19.13 -0.71
N GLN A 196 12.86 18.29 -0.95
CA GLN A 196 12.66 16.86 -1.23
C GLN A 196 12.05 16.08 -0.05
N GLU A 197 12.36 16.46 1.20
CA GLU A 197 11.79 15.83 2.39
C GLU A 197 10.28 16.05 2.50
N LEU A 198 9.78 17.12 1.89
CA LEU A 198 8.37 17.49 1.94
C LEU A 198 7.53 16.73 0.91
N TRP A 199 8.02 16.62 -0.32
CA TRP A 199 7.28 15.98 -1.42
C TRP A 199 7.47 14.45 -1.48
N GLY A 200 8.55 13.95 -0.87
CA GLY A 200 8.90 12.53 -0.92
C GLY A 200 9.32 12.07 -2.32
N GLY A 201 9.22 10.75 -2.57
CA GLY A 201 9.66 10.11 -3.82
C GLY A 201 8.52 9.47 -4.62
N LYS A 202 7.28 9.99 -4.50
CA LYS A 202 6.12 9.40 -5.18
C LYS A 202 6.20 9.65 -6.70
N ALA A 203 6.22 8.58 -7.49
CA ALA A 203 6.35 8.68 -8.95
C ALA A 203 5.03 9.05 -9.64
N GLN A 204 3.91 8.48 -9.17
CA GLN A 204 2.58 8.69 -9.74
C GLN A 204 1.53 8.64 -8.64
N GLU A 205 0.43 9.35 -8.85
CA GLU A 205 -0.77 9.19 -8.04
C GLU A 205 -2.07 9.31 -8.82
N THR A 206 -3.12 8.61 -8.36
CA THR A 206 -4.47 8.71 -8.91
C THR A 206 -5.42 9.35 -7.90
N ILE A 207 -6.14 10.38 -8.33
CA ILE A 207 -7.08 11.14 -7.49
C ILE A 207 -8.42 11.29 -8.19
N TYR A 208 -9.45 11.57 -7.39
CA TYR A 208 -10.79 11.86 -7.88
C TYR A 208 -11.18 13.29 -7.51
N LEU A 209 -11.69 14.04 -8.48
CA LEU A 209 -12.18 15.41 -8.32
C LEU A 209 -13.71 15.43 -8.45
N GLU A 210 -14.39 15.92 -7.42
CA GLU A 210 -15.83 16.13 -7.40
C GLU A 210 -16.14 17.54 -6.88
N GLY A 211 -16.64 18.41 -7.76
CA GLY A 211 -16.72 19.84 -7.47
C GLY A 211 -15.33 20.43 -7.18
N TYR A 212 -15.09 20.84 -5.94
CA TYR A 212 -13.79 21.38 -5.46
C TYR A 212 -13.06 20.44 -4.50
N HIS A 213 -13.57 19.22 -4.29
CA HIS A 213 -13.00 18.28 -3.34
C HIS A 213 -12.18 17.20 -4.06
N TYR A 214 -10.96 16.99 -3.57
CA TYR A 214 -10.10 15.89 -4.02
C TYR A 214 -10.13 14.74 -3.02
N SER A 215 -10.35 13.55 -3.56
CA SER A 215 -10.26 12.27 -2.85
C SER A 215 -9.10 11.45 -3.43
N ARG A 216 -8.52 10.57 -2.62
CA ARG A 216 -7.62 9.55 -3.13
C ARG A 216 -8.45 8.55 -3.95
N ALA A 217 -7.93 8.06 -5.08
CA ALA A 217 -8.68 7.16 -5.95
C ALA A 217 -7.85 5.98 -6.45
N LYS A 218 -8.42 4.78 -6.41
CA LYS A 218 -7.79 3.59 -6.98
C LYS A 218 -8.65 3.09 -8.14
N VAL A 219 -8.01 2.85 -9.28
CA VAL A 219 -8.63 2.12 -10.38
C VAL A 219 -8.45 0.64 -10.07
N ILE A 220 -9.55 -0.04 -9.79
CA ILE A 220 -9.59 -1.48 -9.57
C ILE A 220 -10.03 -2.11 -10.89
N THR A 221 -9.13 -2.84 -11.52
CA THR A 221 -9.50 -3.78 -12.58
C THR A 221 -9.74 -5.15 -11.98
N LYS A 222 -10.46 -6.02 -12.71
CA LYS A 222 -10.68 -7.39 -12.28
C LYS A 222 -9.36 -8.11 -11.99
N GLU A 223 -8.34 -7.92 -12.82
CA GLU A 223 -7.03 -8.54 -12.64
C GLU A 223 -6.32 -8.04 -11.37
N ILE A 224 -6.39 -6.74 -11.07
CA ILE A 224 -5.83 -6.18 -9.83
C ILE A 224 -6.55 -6.77 -8.62
N GLN A 225 -7.87 -6.85 -8.66
CA GLN A 225 -8.68 -7.42 -7.58
C GLN A 225 -8.32 -8.89 -7.34
N GLU A 226 -8.32 -9.71 -8.39
CA GLU A 226 -7.95 -11.12 -8.32
C GLU A 226 -6.53 -11.31 -7.75
N GLN A 227 -5.59 -10.44 -8.12
CA GLN A 227 -4.24 -10.49 -7.60
C GLN A 227 -4.16 -10.11 -6.10
N GLU A 228 -4.91 -9.09 -5.65
CA GLU A 228 -4.95 -8.70 -4.24
C GLU A 228 -5.62 -9.76 -3.37
N ASP A 229 -6.72 -10.33 -3.85
CA ASP A 229 -7.42 -11.41 -3.18
C ASP A 229 -6.54 -12.66 -3.07
N PHE A 230 -5.81 -12.99 -4.14
CA PHE A 230 -4.82 -14.07 -4.12
C PHE A 230 -3.73 -13.83 -3.07
N GLN A 231 -3.15 -12.64 -3.00
CA GLN A 231 -2.11 -12.32 -2.01
C GLN A 231 -2.65 -12.35 -0.58
N LEU A 232 -3.87 -11.86 -0.35
CA LEU A 232 -4.51 -11.93 0.97
C LEU A 232 -4.78 -13.38 1.38
N ALA A 233 -5.36 -14.19 0.49
CA ALA A 233 -5.60 -15.61 0.74
C ALA A 233 -4.29 -16.34 1.04
N LYS A 234 -3.24 -16.13 0.24
CA LYS A 234 -1.90 -16.68 0.47
C LYS A 234 -1.38 -16.30 1.86
N LYS A 235 -1.47 -15.01 2.22
CA LYS A 235 -1.01 -14.52 3.52
C LYS A 235 -1.73 -15.22 4.69
N LEU A 236 -3.04 -15.37 4.60
CA LEU A 236 -3.85 -16.04 5.62
C LEU A 236 -3.50 -17.53 5.73
N GLN A 237 -3.31 -18.21 4.61
CA GLN A 237 -2.87 -19.61 4.59
C GLN A 237 -1.50 -19.80 5.23
N LEU A 238 -0.54 -18.92 4.93
CA LEU A 238 0.78 -18.94 5.58
C LEU A 238 0.68 -18.74 7.10
N ASP A 239 -0.18 -17.81 7.55
CA ASP A 239 -0.39 -17.56 8.97
C ASP A 239 -0.98 -18.80 9.68
N GLU A 240 -1.93 -19.49 9.03
CA GLU A 240 -2.53 -20.73 9.53
C GLU A 240 -1.51 -21.88 9.59
N ILE A 241 -0.68 -22.06 8.56
CA ILE A 241 0.37 -23.09 8.52
C ILE A 241 1.39 -22.85 9.64
N LEU A 242 1.84 -21.61 9.81
CA LEU A 242 2.79 -21.26 10.88
C LEU A 242 2.20 -21.58 12.25
N GLU A 243 0.94 -21.20 12.49
CA GLU A 243 0.24 -21.48 13.74
C GLU A 243 0.06 -22.98 13.98
N TYR A 244 -0.36 -23.72 12.96
CA TYR A 244 -0.54 -25.17 13.03
C TYR A 244 0.77 -25.93 13.31
N CYS A 245 1.88 -25.46 12.74
CA CYS A 245 3.22 -26.04 12.95
C CYS A 245 3.90 -25.52 14.22
N ASN A 246 3.26 -24.65 15.01
CA ASN A 246 3.82 -23.98 16.18
C ASN A 246 5.13 -23.20 15.87
N LEU A 247 5.21 -22.63 14.68
CA LEU A 247 6.33 -21.81 14.24
C LEU A 247 6.10 -20.34 14.61
N SER A 248 7.20 -19.63 14.83
CA SER A 248 7.19 -18.19 15.05
C SER A 248 6.68 -17.46 13.79
N LYS A 249 5.91 -16.39 13.98
CA LYS A 249 5.49 -15.49 12.88
C LYS A 249 6.60 -14.48 12.51
N ASP A 250 7.82 -14.67 13.00
CA ASP A 250 8.97 -13.85 12.64
C ASP A 250 9.38 -14.01 11.17
N ILE A 251 10.24 -13.10 10.71
CA ILE A 251 10.61 -12.96 9.31
C ILE A 251 11.33 -14.22 8.78
N SER A 252 12.09 -14.93 9.61
CA SER A 252 12.94 -16.03 9.15
C SER A 252 12.10 -17.28 8.87
N GLU A 253 11.27 -17.71 9.82
CA GLU A 253 10.40 -18.87 9.65
C GLU A 253 9.33 -18.61 8.58
N ARG A 254 8.73 -17.42 8.61
CA ARG A 254 7.73 -17.02 7.61
C ARG A 254 8.29 -17.06 6.18
N ALA A 255 9.49 -16.51 5.95
CA ALA A 255 10.07 -16.45 4.61
C ALA A 255 10.36 -17.86 4.06
N GLU A 256 10.72 -18.81 4.92
CA GLU A 256 10.99 -20.17 4.49
C GLU A 256 9.73 -20.97 4.18
N VAL A 257 8.70 -20.83 5.02
CA VAL A 257 7.36 -21.39 4.76
C VAL A 257 6.78 -20.80 3.48
N GLU A 258 6.89 -19.48 3.31
CA GLU A 258 6.45 -18.79 2.10
C GLU A 258 7.16 -19.29 0.85
N LYS A 259 8.50 -19.41 0.89
CA LYS A 259 9.28 -19.94 -0.22
C LYS A 259 8.81 -21.34 -0.61
N ARG A 260 8.61 -22.23 0.36
CA ARG A 260 8.17 -23.60 0.06
C ARG A 260 6.74 -23.63 -0.48
N PHE A 261 5.87 -22.80 0.07
CA PHE A 261 4.49 -22.65 -0.41
C PHE A 261 4.45 -22.17 -1.87
N ASP A 262 5.29 -21.20 -2.23
CA ASP A 262 5.41 -20.69 -3.61
C ASP A 262 5.94 -21.74 -4.60
N GLU A 263 6.92 -22.54 -4.19
CA GLU A 263 7.41 -23.67 -5.00
C GLU A 263 6.27 -24.66 -5.29
N LEU A 264 5.50 -25.03 -4.27
CA LEU A 264 4.38 -25.97 -4.41
C LEU A 264 3.22 -25.38 -5.22
N LEU A 265 2.94 -24.09 -5.10
CA LEU A 265 1.97 -23.40 -5.95
C LEU A 265 2.38 -23.45 -7.42
N ALA A 266 3.67 -23.23 -7.71
CA ALA A 266 4.19 -23.28 -9.08
C ALA A 266 4.14 -24.71 -9.66
N GLU A 267 4.42 -25.72 -8.85
CA GLU A 267 4.30 -27.14 -9.21
C GLU A 267 2.82 -27.58 -9.40
N ASN A 268 1.88 -26.87 -8.78
CA ASN A 268 0.46 -27.19 -8.76
C ASN A 268 -0.43 -26.15 -9.45
N ALA A 269 0.04 -25.59 -10.58
CA ALA A 269 -0.58 -24.44 -11.26
C ALA A 269 -2.09 -24.58 -11.55
N ASP A 270 -2.60 -25.81 -11.75
CA ASP A 270 -4.01 -26.10 -12.03
C ASP A 270 -4.66 -27.04 -10.99
N GLY A 271 -3.98 -27.30 -9.87
CA GLY A 271 -4.45 -28.25 -8.86
C GLY A 271 -5.18 -27.58 -7.69
N LYS A 272 -5.53 -28.39 -6.68
CA LYS A 272 -6.28 -27.90 -5.54
C LYS A 272 -5.34 -27.26 -4.52
N ILE A 273 -5.72 -26.11 -4.00
CA ILE A 273 -4.96 -25.41 -2.95
C ILE A 273 -4.80 -26.25 -1.69
N CYS A 274 -5.77 -27.11 -1.36
CA CYS A 274 -5.67 -28.02 -0.22
C CYS A 274 -4.45 -28.96 -0.33
N ASP A 275 -4.15 -29.44 -1.54
CA ASP A 275 -3.01 -30.35 -1.75
C ASP A 275 -1.68 -29.62 -1.48
N VAL A 276 -1.59 -28.35 -1.87
CA VAL A 276 -0.43 -27.47 -1.61
C VAL A 276 -0.26 -27.24 -0.11
N VAL A 277 -1.34 -26.90 0.59
CA VAL A 277 -1.32 -26.64 2.04
C VAL A 277 -0.91 -27.91 2.79
N GLU A 278 -1.53 -29.05 2.48
CA GLU A 278 -1.22 -30.33 3.11
C GLU A 278 0.24 -30.75 2.89
N GLN A 279 0.73 -30.60 1.66
CA GLN A 279 2.12 -30.91 1.33
C GLN A 279 3.10 -29.95 2.03
N CYS A 280 2.79 -28.65 2.06
CA CYS A 280 3.61 -27.65 2.74
C CYS A 280 3.73 -27.97 4.24
N VAL A 281 2.61 -28.27 4.91
CA VAL A 281 2.57 -28.68 6.31
C VAL A 281 3.38 -29.97 6.53
N SER A 282 3.25 -30.95 5.65
CA SER A 282 4.01 -32.21 5.72
C SER A 282 5.52 -31.97 5.62
N ASP A 283 5.95 -31.15 4.66
CA ASP A 283 7.36 -30.82 4.44
C ASP A 283 7.97 -30.10 5.65
N ILE A 284 7.23 -29.15 6.21
CA ILE A 284 7.64 -28.40 7.41
C ILE A 284 7.77 -29.32 8.61
N LYS A 285 6.78 -30.18 8.87
CA LYS A 285 6.85 -31.15 9.98
C LYS A 285 8.02 -32.10 9.84
N GLN A 286 8.25 -32.65 8.65
CA GLN A 286 9.40 -33.52 8.39
C GLN A 286 10.73 -32.80 8.66
N ARG A 287 10.82 -31.51 8.30
CA ARG A 287 12.00 -30.71 8.58
C ARG A 287 12.21 -30.50 10.09
N ILE A 288 11.17 -30.12 10.82
CA ILE A 288 11.24 -29.96 12.29
C ILE A 288 11.71 -31.27 12.93
N GLU A 289 11.10 -32.41 12.56
CA GLU A 289 11.50 -33.72 13.09
C GLU A 289 12.94 -34.09 12.75
N ARG A 290 13.43 -33.78 11.54
CA ARG A 290 14.83 -34.03 11.16
C ARG A 290 15.79 -33.17 11.98
N SER A 291 15.45 -31.90 12.21
CA SER A 291 16.23 -30.98 13.03
C SER A 291 16.29 -31.44 14.50
N GLU A 292 15.17 -31.88 15.07
CA GLU A 292 15.10 -32.44 16.43
C GLU A 292 15.91 -33.74 16.56
N LYS A 293 15.86 -34.62 15.54
CA LYS A 293 16.64 -35.87 15.51
C LYS A 293 18.15 -35.62 15.34
N GLN A 294 18.54 -34.54 14.67
CA GLN A 294 19.95 -34.17 14.48
C GLN A 294 20.54 -33.39 15.66
N ASN A 295 19.71 -32.84 16.55
CA ASN A 295 20.12 -32.20 17.81
C ASN A 295 19.38 -32.81 19.03
N PRO A 296 19.74 -34.02 19.49
CA PRO A 296 19.13 -34.63 20.67
C PRO A 296 19.74 -34.06 21.96
N SER A 297 19.72 -32.74 22.16
CA SER A 297 20.26 -32.12 23.39
C SER A 297 19.18 -31.91 24.45
N SER A 298 18.41 -32.95 24.79
CA SER A 298 17.55 -32.97 25.99
C SER A 298 16.89 -34.33 26.24
N LEU A 299 17.70 -35.40 26.40
CA LEU A 299 17.22 -36.57 27.16
C LEU A 299 17.51 -36.38 28.67
N PRO A 300 16.56 -36.70 29.56
CA PRO A 300 16.70 -36.45 30.99
C PRO A 300 17.73 -37.40 31.61
N ARG A 301 18.77 -36.85 32.23
CA ARG A 301 19.71 -37.61 33.04
C ARG A 301 19.02 -38.02 34.34
N CYS A 302 18.45 -39.22 34.36
CA CYS A 302 18.14 -39.95 35.57
C CYS A 302 19.45 -40.60 36.08
N GLY A 303 19.82 -40.38 37.35
CA GLY A 303 20.94 -41.08 37.98
C GLY A 303 21.54 -40.40 39.21
N MET A 304 20.83 -40.51 40.33
CA MET A 304 21.27 -40.67 41.74
C MET A 304 22.47 -39.87 42.31
N GLU A 305 22.19 -39.24 43.45
CA GLU A 305 23.15 -38.78 44.47
C GLU A 305 24.06 -39.92 44.95
N GLU A 306 25.34 -39.63 45.18
CA GLU A 306 26.10 -40.33 46.22
C GLU A 306 27.13 -39.39 46.87
N THR A 307 26.86 -39.10 48.14
CA THR A 307 27.66 -38.36 49.11
C THR A 307 28.91 -39.15 49.50
N ARG A 308 30.09 -38.52 49.56
CA ARG A 308 31.15 -39.02 50.46
C ARG A 308 32.12 -37.93 50.91
N VAL A 309 32.18 -37.79 52.23
CA VAL A 309 33.00 -36.90 53.03
C VAL A 309 34.26 -37.67 53.51
N GLU A 310 35.36 -36.93 53.63
CA GLU A 310 36.59 -37.16 54.41
C GLU A 310 37.63 -38.22 54.00
N ALA A 311 38.90 -37.77 53.88
CA ALA A 311 39.98 -38.21 54.79
C ALA A 311 41.25 -37.33 54.69
N PHE A 312 41.83 -37.12 55.87
CA PHE A 312 42.99 -36.31 56.25
C PHE A 312 44.34 -36.74 55.66
N HIS A 313 45.23 -35.76 55.43
CA HIS A 313 46.68 -35.96 55.37
C HIS A 313 47.32 -35.71 56.75
N GLN A 314 47.99 -36.72 57.31
CA GLN A 314 49.11 -36.56 58.23
C GLN A 314 50.18 -37.58 57.90
N GLN A 315 51.41 -37.12 57.69
CA GLN A 315 52.63 -37.73 58.24
C GLN A 315 53.85 -36.87 57.88
N GLN A 316 54.57 -36.41 58.91
CA GLN A 316 56.00 -36.64 59.06
C GLN A 316 56.45 -36.19 60.46
N PRO A 317 57.16 -37.04 61.22
CA PRO A 317 58.06 -36.62 62.28
C PRO A 317 59.52 -36.83 61.86
N ILE A 318 60.40 -35.89 62.18
CA ILE A 318 61.85 -36.14 62.27
C ILE A 318 62.36 -35.54 63.58
N LEU A 319 63.07 -36.39 64.30
CA LEU A 319 63.63 -36.24 65.64
C LEU A 319 65.15 -36.26 65.51
N VAL A 320 65.89 -35.23 65.96
CA VAL A 320 67.26 -35.41 66.51
C VAL A 320 67.58 -34.29 67.52
N LYS A 321 68.01 -34.77 68.69
CA LYS A 321 68.74 -34.20 69.83
C LYS A 321 69.18 -32.74 69.83
#